data_AF-A0AAJ6KWK5-F1
#
_entry.id   AF-A0AAJ6KWK5-F1
#
_cell.length_a   1.000
_cell.length_b   1.000
_cell.length_c   1.000
_cell.angle_alpha   90.00
_cell.angle_beta   90.00
_cell.angle_gamma   90.00
#
_symmetry.space_group_name_H-M   'P 1'
#
loop_
_entity.id
_entity.type
_entity.pdbx_description
1 polymer ?
#
loop_
_entity_poly.entity_id
_entity_poly.type
_entity_poly.pdbx_seq_one_letter_code
_entity_poly.pdbx_strand_id
1 'polypeptide(L)'
;MARLQTLGSRVATQGNRLATAAPGSWRTGKTTSSQRGYNYEWQKARLVHLNDNPLCVYCEREGVVRAANTVDHVTPHRGDMTLFWDRTNWMSLCGTCHSSKKQREEAQGA
;
A
#
# COMPACT_ATOMS: atom_id res chain seq x y z
N MET A 1 0.53 -5.74 -63.48
CA MET A 1 0.06 -4.81 -62.42
C MET A 1 0.38 -5.44 -61.08
N ALA A 2 1.47 -5.05 -60.43
CA ALA A 2 1.87 -5.60 -59.13
C ALA A 2 1.04 -4.94 -58.01
N ARG A 3 0.38 -5.75 -57.18
CA ARG A 3 -0.47 -5.28 -56.09
C ARG A 3 0.40 -5.06 -54.85
N LEU A 4 0.51 -3.82 -54.38
CA LEU A 4 1.22 -3.48 -53.14
C LEU A 4 0.53 -4.16 -51.95
N GLN A 5 1.30 -4.91 -51.17
CA GLN A 5 0.84 -5.48 -49.90
C GLN A 5 1.00 -4.43 -48.79
N THR A 6 -0.07 -4.16 -48.07
CA THR A 6 -0.05 -3.29 -46.89
C THR A 6 0.54 -4.03 -45.70
N LEU A 7 1.47 -3.40 -44.98
CA LEU A 7 2.02 -3.95 -43.74
C LEU A 7 0.96 -3.95 -42.63
N GLY A 8 0.82 -5.09 -41.94
CA GLY A 8 -0.07 -5.22 -40.79
C GLY A 8 0.31 -4.30 -39.63
N SER A 9 -0.70 -3.88 -38.85
CA SER A 9 -0.51 -2.99 -37.70
C SER A 9 0.45 -3.61 -36.67
N ARG A 10 1.50 -2.87 -36.30
CA ARG A 10 2.50 -3.26 -35.30
C ARG A 10 2.19 -2.76 -33.89
N VAL A 11 1.04 -2.11 -33.70
CA VAL A 11 0.65 -1.57 -32.40
C VAL A 11 0.11 -2.70 -31.53
N ALA A 12 0.87 -3.08 -30.51
CA ALA A 12 0.38 -4.00 -29.49
C ALA A 12 -0.76 -3.35 -28.69
N THR A 13 -1.85 -4.09 -28.48
CA THR A 13 -2.91 -3.69 -27.56
C THR A 13 -2.33 -3.67 -26.14
N GLN A 14 -2.47 -2.55 -25.43
CA GLN A 14 -2.09 -2.51 -24.02
C GLN A 14 -2.99 -3.47 -23.24
N GLY A 15 -2.37 -4.33 -22.43
CA GLY A 15 -3.10 -5.20 -21.51
C GLY A 15 -4.01 -4.38 -20.59
N ASN A 16 -5.13 -4.98 -20.20
CA ASN A 16 -6.09 -4.34 -19.31
C ASN A 16 -5.42 -4.01 -17.96
N ARG A 17 -5.32 -2.71 -17.64
CA ARG A 17 -4.69 -2.21 -16.40
C ARG A 17 -5.68 -2.05 -15.25
N LEU A 18 -6.96 -2.36 -15.47
CA LEU A 18 -7.98 -2.23 -14.44
C LEU A 18 -7.79 -3.33 -13.39
N ALA A 19 -7.47 -2.92 -12.16
CA ALA A 19 -7.43 -3.83 -11.03
C ALA A 19 -8.85 -4.26 -10.65
N THR A 20 -9.17 -5.55 -10.81
CA THR A 20 -10.45 -6.11 -10.36
C THR A 20 -10.45 -6.19 -8.84
N ALA A 21 -11.35 -5.46 -8.19
CA ALA A 21 -11.53 -5.52 -6.75
C ALA A 21 -12.11 -6.89 -6.36
N ALA A 22 -11.44 -7.63 -5.49
CA ALA A 22 -11.94 -8.93 -5.02
C ALA A 22 -13.25 -8.74 -4.21
N PRO A 23 -14.35 -9.38 -4.60
CA PRO A 23 -15.61 -9.30 -3.85
C PRO A 23 -15.43 -9.93 -2.47
N GLY A 24 -15.96 -9.29 -1.43
CA GLY A 24 -15.86 -9.78 -0.05
C GLY A 24 -14.54 -9.48 0.67
N SER A 25 -13.62 -8.73 0.07
CA SER A 25 -12.44 -8.25 0.78
C SER A 25 -12.83 -7.27 1.88
N TRP A 26 -12.15 -7.32 3.03
CA TRP A 26 -12.31 -6.35 4.12
C TRP A 26 -12.07 -4.90 3.66
N ARG A 27 -11.36 -4.72 2.54
CA ARG A 27 -11.13 -3.40 1.89
C ARG A 27 -12.29 -2.98 0.97
N THR A 28 -13.08 -3.91 0.43
CA THR A 28 -14.07 -3.67 -0.64
C THR A 28 -15.53 -3.70 -0.16
N GLY A 29 -15.75 -3.89 1.14
CA GLY A 29 -17.07 -3.80 1.76
C GLY A 29 -17.68 -2.38 1.75
N LYS A 30 -18.96 -2.28 2.11
CA LYS A 30 -19.71 -1.00 2.19
C LYS A 30 -19.28 -0.07 3.33
N THR A 31 -18.28 -0.45 4.12
CA THR A 31 -17.80 0.32 5.27
C THR A 31 -16.86 1.44 4.86
N THR A 32 -17.00 2.62 5.45
CA THR A 32 -16.08 3.75 5.27
C THR A 32 -14.71 3.50 5.90
N SER A 33 -13.69 4.30 5.56
CA SER A 33 -12.35 4.15 6.15
C SER A 33 -12.37 4.30 7.67
N SER A 34 -13.15 5.26 8.19
CA SER A 34 -13.31 5.47 9.63
C SER A 34 -13.96 4.28 10.33
N GLN A 35 -14.95 3.65 9.69
CA GLN A 35 -15.58 2.43 10.20
C GLN A 35 -14.62 1.24 10.23
N ARG A 36 -13.57 1.25 9.38
CA ARG A 36 -12.50 0.24 9.39
C ARG A 36 -11.37 0.55 10.39
N GLY A 37 -11.52 1.56 11.25
CA GLY A 37 -10.56 1.93 12.28
C GLY A 37 -9.70 3.15 11.96
N TYR A 38 -9.65 3.61 10.71
CA TYR A 38 -8.85 4.78 10.31
C TYR A 38 -9.56 6.12 10.63
N ASN A 39 -10.05 6.26 11.87
CA ASN A 39 -10.82 7.40 12.37
C ASN A 39 -9.91 8.49 13.00
N TYR A 40 -10.49 9.43 13.77
CA TYR A 40 -9.76 10.49 14.45
C TYR A 40 -8.80 9.97 15.55
N GLU A 41 -9.15 8.90 16.24
CA GLU A 41 -8.28 8.27 17.24
C GLU A 41 -7.03 7.70 16.56
N TRP A 42 -7.21 7.07 15.40
CA TRP A 42 -6.08 6.61 14.58
C TRP A 42 -5.20 7.78 14.15
N GLN A 43 -5.78 8.89 13.70
CA GLN A 43 -5.00 10.08 13.32
C GLN A 43 -4.13 10.60 14.48
N LYS A 44 -4.68 10.67 15.70
CA LYS A 44 -3.91 11.04 16.89
C LYS A 44 -2.78 10.07 17.19
N ALA A 45 -3.09 8.78 17.24
CA ALA A 45 -2.10 7.76 17.58
C ALA A 45 -0.99 7.67 16.53
N ARG A 46 -1.34 7.84 15.25
CA ARG A 46 -0.41 7.95 14.13
C ARG A 46 0.56 9.12 14.31
N LEU A 47 0.08 10.30 14.72
CA LEU A 47 0.95 11.46 14.94
C LEU A 47 1.95 11.22 16.06
N VAL A 48 1.51 10.63 17.18
CA VAL A 48 2.41 10.26 18.29
C VAL A 48 3.46 9.26 17.81
N HIS A 49 3.04 8.19 17.12
CA HIS A 49 3.99 7.19 16.61
C HIS A 49 5.02 7.78 15.65
N LEU A 50 4.61 8.67 14.72
CA LEU A 50 5.54 9.32 13.78
C LEU A 50 6.48 10.33 14.47
N ASN A 51 6.05 10.93 15.58
CA ASN A 51 6.93 11.78 16.37
C ASN A 51 8.05 10.96 17.03
N ASP A 52 7.70 9.79 17.56
CA ASP A 52 8.65 8.89 18.24
C ASP A 52 9.49 8.09 17.23
N ASN A 53 8.98 7.87 16.02
CA ASN A 53 9.60 7.09 14.94
C ASN A 53 9.66 7.93 13.64
N PRO A 54 10.47 8.99 13.59
CA PRO A 54 10.42 9.96 12.51
C PRO A 54 11.02 9.46 11.18
N LEU A 55 11.71 8.32 11.19
CA LEU A 55 12.43 7.80 10.02
C LEU A 55 11.73 6.60 9.40
N CYS A 56 11.88 6.48 8.08
CA CYS A 56 11.40 5.34 7.32
C CYS A 56 12.26 4.10 7.60
N VAL A 57 11.67 3.07 8.21
CA VAL A 57 12.39 1.84 8.61
C VAL A 57 13.10 1.14 7.45
N TYR A 58 12.54 1.20 6.23
CA TYR A 58 13.16 0.59 5.05
C TYR A 58 14.33 1.40 4.48
N CYS A 59 14.36 2.70 4.74
CA CYS A 59 15.48 3.53 4.32
C CYS A 59 16.61 3.46 5.34
N GLU A 60 16.27 3.45 6.62
CA GLU A 60 17.23 3.29 7.70
C GLU A 60 18.03 1.98 7.55
N ARG A 61 17.36 0.87 7.21
CA ARG A 61 18.03 -0.42 6.89
C ARG A 61 19.02 -0.34 5.73
N GLU A 62 18.87 0.64 4.85
CA GLU A 62 19.75 0.89 3.70
C GLU A 62 20.76 2.02 3.98
N GLY A 63 20.83 2.52 5.22
CA GLY A 63 21.69 3.64 5.60
C GLY A 63 21.22 4.99 5.06
N VAL A 64 19.97 5.10 4.61
CA VAL A 64 19.37 6.32 4.06
C VAL A 64 18.49 7.00 5.11
N VAL A 65 18.82 8.23 5.47
CA VAL A 65 17.98 9.05 6.35
C VAL A 65 16.83 9.64 5.54
N ARG A 66 15.60 9.19 5.81
CA ARG A 66 14.40 9.72 5.16
C ARG A 66 13.23 9.76 6.12
N ALA A 67 12.56 10.91 6.17
CA ALA A 67 11.38 11.11 7.02
C ALA A 67 10.25 10.14 6.64
N ALA A 68 9.63 9.55 7.66
CA ALA A 68 8.38 8.81 7.53
C ALA A 68 7.19 9.75 7.49
N ASN A 69 6.20 9.40 6.68
CA ASN A 69 4.93 10.12 6.60
C ASN A 69 3.71 9.18 6.56
N THR A 70 3.93 7.88 6.74
CA THR A 70 2.89 6.87 6.77
C THR A 70 3.21 5.90 7.89
N VAL A 71 2.21 5.58 8.70
CA VAL A 71 2.28 4.44 9.63
C VAL A 71 1.54 3.31 8.95
N ASP A 72 2.21 2.17 8.83
CA ASP A 72 1.66 0.97 8.23
C ASP A 72 1.71 -0.20 9.23
N HIS A 73 0.87 -1.20 9.00
CA HIS A 73 0.85 -2.42 9.78
C HIS A 73 1.84 -3.43 9.19
N VAL A 74 2.79 -3.90 10.00
CA VAL A 74 3.79 -4.91 9.61
C VAL A 74 3.06 -6.17 9.12
N THR A 75 2.17 -6.72 9.95
CA THR A 75 1.19 -7.73 9.59
C THR A 75 -0.14 -7.06 9.26
N PRO A 76 -0.68 -7.25 8.02
CA PRO A 76 -1.97 -6.67 7.65
C PRO A 76 -3.09 -7.17 8.57
N HIS A 77 -3.79 -6.25 9.23
CA HIS A 77 -4.79 -6.60 10.23
C HIS A 77 -6.06 -7.28 9.67
N ARG A 78 -6.37 -7.09 8.38
CA ARG A 78 -7.51 -7.74 7.68
C ARG A 78 -8.86 -7.63 8.39
N GLY A 79 -9.06 -6.57 9.19
CA GLY A 79 -10.28 -6.33 10.00
C GLY A 79 -10.16 -6.73 11.47
N ASP A 80 -9.07 -7.37 11.89
CA ASP A 80 -8.76 -7.60 13.31
C ASP A 80 -8.38 -6.28 13.99
N MET A 81 -9.23 -5.81 14.90
CA MET A 81 -9.01 -4.54 15.60
C MET A 81 -8.00 -4.64 16.73
N THR A 82 -7.73 -5.84 17.26
CA THR A 82 -6.66 -6.05 18.25
C THR A 82 -5.31 -5.85 17.57
N LEU A 83 -5.12 -6.50 16.42
CA LEU A 83 -3.90 -6.38 15.62
C LEU A 83 -3.75 -4.99 14.98
N PHE A 84 -4.87 -4.30 14.70
CA PHE A 84 -4.86 -2.90 14.25
C PHE A 84 -4.27 -1.95 15.29
N TRP A 85 -4.65 -2.11 16.56
CA TRP A 85 -4.23 -1.23 17.66
C TRP A 85 -2.96 -1.68 18.38
N ASP A 86 -2.43 -2.86 18.04
CA ASP A 86 -1.12 -3.29 18.49
C ASP A 86 -0.02 -2.38 17.93
N ARG A 87 0.54 -1.53 18.79
CA ARG A 87 1.62 -0.60 18.42
C ARG A 87 2.91 -1.32 18.04
N THR A 88 3.12 -2.55 18.49
CA THR A 88 4.29 -3.36 18.09
C THR A 88 4.17 -3.84 16.64
N ASN A 89 2.95 -3.86 16.11
CA ASN A 89 2.65 -4.15 14.71
C ASN A 89 2.74 -2.89 13.82
N TRP A 90 3.07 -1.71 14.35
CA TRP A 90 3.19 -0.48 13.56
C TRP A 90 4.61 -0.26 13.08
N MET A 91 4.76 0.23 11.85
CA MET A 91 6.03 0.71 11.34
C MET A 91 5.91 2.04 10.61
N SER A 92 6.96 2.84 10.71
CA SER A 92 7.05 4.15 10.08
C SER A 92 7.70 4.04 8.70
N LEU A 93 6.98 4.47 7.66
CA LEU A 93 7.42 4.43 6.27
C LEU A 93 7.27 5.80 5.61
N CYS A 94 8.13 6.05 4.63
CA CYS A 94 7.90 7.11 3.66
C CYS A 94 6.92 6.65 2.56
N GLY A 95 6.32 7.61 1.86
CA GLY A 95 5.38 7.34 0.77
C GLY A 95 5.93 6.39 -0.29
N THR A 96 7.19 6.56 -0.72
CA THR A 96 7.79 5.70 -1.76
C THR A 96 7.95 4.25 -1.30
N CYS A 97 8.43 4.01 -0.08
CA CYS A 97 8.63 2.63 0.41
C CYS A 97 7.30 1.94 0.68
N HIS A 98 6.31 2.69 1.17
CA HIS A 98 4.95 2.20 1.36
C HIS A 98 4.31 1.76 0.03
N SER A 99 4.38 2.60 -1.01
CA SER A 99 3.78 2.30 -2.32
C SER A 99 4.61 1.39 -3.23
N SER A 100 5.76 0.88 -2.76
CA SER A 100 6.60 -0.01 -3.57
C SER A 100 7.03 -1.26 -2.80
N LYS A 101 8.02 -1.15 -1.92
CA LYS A 101 8.61 -2.27 -1.17
C LYS A 101 7.54 -3.00 -0.35
N LYS A 102 6.79 -2.26 0.47
CA LYS A 102 5.77 -2.85 1.34
C LYS A 102 4.62 -3.45 0.53
N GLN A 103 4.11 -2.72 -0.46
CA GLN A 103 3.06 -3.25 -1.34
C GLN A 103 3.50 -4.55 -2.04
N ARG A 104 4.77 -4.65 -2.47
CA ARG A 104 5.32 -5.87 -3.08
C ARG A 104 5.42 -7.02 -2.07
N GLU A 105 5.88 -6.75 -0.85
CA GLU A 105 5.93 -7.76 0.22
C GLU A 105 4.53 -8.29 0.56
N GLU A 106 3.53 -7.41 0.66
CA GLU A 106 2.14 -7.82 0.89
C GLU A 106 1.57 -8.67 -0.26
N ALA A 107 1.93 -8.35 -1.51
CA ALA A 107 1.48 -9.11 -2.68
C ALA A 107 2.14 -10.49 -2.77
N GLN A 108 3.36 -10.64 -2.25
CA GLN A 108 4.08 -11.92 -2.22
C GLN A 108 3.65 -12.81 -1.04
N GLY A 109 3.14 -12.23 0.04
CA GLY A 109 2.64 -12.95 1.22
C GLY A 109 1.12 -13.17 1.26
N ALA A 110 0.43 -12.97 0.13
CA ALA A 110 -1.01 -13.20 -0.02
C ALA A 110 -1.32 -14.58 -0.61
#